data_AF-A0A0B2WTC0-F1
#
_entry.id   AF-A0A0B2WTC0-F1
#
_cell.length_a   1.000
_cell.length_b   1.000
_cell.length_c   1.000
_cell.angle_alpha   90.00
_cell.angle_beta   90.00
_cell.angle_gamma   90.00
#
_symmetry.space_group_name_H-M   'P 1'
#
loop_
_entity.id
_entity.type
_entity.pdbx_description
1 polymer ?
#
loop_
_entity_poly.entity_id
_entity_poly.type
_entity_poly.pdbx_seq_one_letter_code
_entity_poly.pdbx_strand_id
1 'polypeptide(L)'
;MLLFTVLAAARCALAIYGAPFDEPGHSELLTNSFLKDMAMNREVVRMAKLEKRKMCIIRANKKELKDDAPRIMKALNGKCRTKSIVYLPDCVYNIMSNMTTMYLNDVKIIQMGRLLWSPDIDYWRSVAMPIGFQNQTTVWYFGGDRVIWDGYGHGTLDGNGQVWYDWARSEGNLPGRPCNINLRRLSNSVIRNMRFVQSQMWTMAITNSRGIELTDIYVNSTSNSQWSTLNTDGCDTINSDHIIFRRWFVQNGDDAIALKRNSSHIYVHDSVFKGGQGLAMGSVGQYDGKYDYISDFYARNLTFIDTAHVSYLKTWAGVSRGYPPNGGGGGLGRADNINITDVKVEKLRQQPFFAWQCENYSGWAGKDCNSSKFKMSNVRWRNVTGTVKKGVKDIGWFQCSAAAGGCDNFEVADIRITVDGESKRDKLDKWHCENMNKHKGFTCNDPRRPKESK
;
A
#
# COMPACT_ATOMS: atom_id res chain seq x y z
N MET A 1 -13.75 -16.27 51.18
CA MET A 1 -12.70 -15.22 51.23
C MET A 1 -11.37 -15.95 51.11
N LEU A 2 -10.50 -15.85 50.11
CA LEU A 2 -10.16 -14.91 49.01
C LEU A 2 -9.78 -15.77 47.77
N LEU A 3 -10.33 -15.54 46.57
CA LEU A 3 -9.78 -14.74 45.44
C LEU A 3 -8.42 -15.25 44.90
N PHE A 4 -8.35 -16.06 43.83
CA PHE A 4 -8.43 -15.69 42.40
C PHE A 4 -7.62 -14.44 42.01
N THR A 5 -6.36 -14.60 41.56
CA THR A 5 -5.66 -13.67 40.64
C THR A 5 -4.29 -14.22 40.20
N VAL A 6 -4.24 -15.13 39.21
CA VAL A 6 -2.97 -15.44 38.49
C VAL A 6 -3.13 -15.53 36.95
N LEU A 7 -4.35 -15.64 36.38
CA LEU A 7 -4.50 -15.92 34.94
C LEU A 7 -4.53 -14.71 33.97
N ALA A 8 -4.31 -13.47 34.40
CA ALA A 8 -4.50 -12.31 33.51
C ALA A 8 -3.23 -11.77 32.83
N ALA A 9 -2.01 -12.19 33.23
CA ALA A 9 -0.77 -11.53 32.78
C ALA A 9 -0.04 -12.23 31.61
N ALA A 10 -0.38 -13.48 31.27
CA ALA A 10 0.36 -14.26 30.27
C ALA A 10 -0.06 -14.03 28.80
N ARG A 11 -1.16 -13.31 28.54
CA ARG A 11 -1.77 -13.25 27.19
C ARG A 11 -1.20 -12.21 26.23
N CYS A 12 -0.40 -11.25 26.71
CA CYS A 12 0.19 -10.25 25.81
C CYS A 12 1.45 -10.79 25.08
N ALA A 13 2.12 -11.82 25.63
CA ALA A 13 3.34 -12.40 25.05
C ALA A 13 3.08 -13.51 24.01
N LEU A 14 1.99 -14.27 24.15
CA LEU A 14 1.68 -15.40 23.25
C LEU A 14 1.05 -14.98 21.90
N ALA A 15 0.66 -13.73 21.71
CA ALA A 15 0.14 -13.23 20.43
C ALA A 15 1.24 -12.73 19.46
N ILE A 16 2.53 -12.92 19.82
CA ILE A 16 3.69 -12.33 19.14
C ILE A 16 4.58 -13.36 18.42
N TYR A 17 4.44 -14.67 18.65
CA TYR A 17 5.38 -15.65 18.08
C TYR A 17 4.88 -16.36 16.82
N GLY A 18 5.56 -16.05 15.72
CA GLY A 18 5.46 -16.72 14.43
C GLY A 18 6.68 -16.43 13.54
N ALA A 19 7.91 -16.51 14.07
CA ALA A 19 9.18 -16.80 13.38
C ALA A 19 10.37 -16.75 14.39
N PRO A 20 11.44 -17.54 14.20
CA PRO A 20 12.51 -17.73 15.19
C PRO A 20 13.62 -16.68 15.04
N PHE A 21 14.00 -16.06 16.14
CA PHE A 21 15.34 -15.51 16.37
C PHE A 21 15.60 -15.60 17.89
N ASP A 22 16.72 -16.25 18.25
CA ASP A 22 17.22 -16.45 19.61
C ASP A 22 17.49 -15.12 20.33
N GLU A 23 17.05 -14.99 21.60
CA GLU A 23 17.87 -14.58 22.76
C GLU A 23 17.02 -14.33 24.06
N PRO A 24 17.63 -14.32 25.27
CA PRO A 24 17.08 -14.93 26.48
C PRO A 24 16.33 -13.98 27.45
N GLY A 25 15.55 -14.57 28.37
CA GLY A 25 15.17 -13.93 29.66
C GLY A 25 13.68 -13.64 29.87
N HIS A 26 12.86 -14.67 30.11
CA HIS A 26 11.40 -14.53 30.23
C HIS A 26 10.84 -14.06 31.59
N SER A 27 11.67 -13.56 32.52
CA SER A 27 11.22 -13.14 33.87
C SER A 27 11.16 -11.61 34.08
N GLU A 28 11.90 -10.80 33.34
CA GLU A 28 11.99 -9.33 33.54
C GLU A 28 11.05 -8.52 32.62
N LEU A 29 10.42 -9.15 31.63
CA LEU A 29 9.61 -8.47 30.61
C LEU A 29 8.20 -8.08 31.10
N LEU A 30 7.62 -8.82 32.05
CA LEU A 30 6.23 -8.65 32.48
C LEU A 30 6.01 -7.43 33.41
N THR A 31 6.96 -7.18 34.32
CA THR A 31 6.97 -5.96 35.13
C THR A 31 7.24 -4.72 34.27
N ASN A 32 8.10 -4.86 33.26
CA ASN A 32 8.47 -3.76 32.37
C ASN A 32 7.32 -3.33 31.45
N SER A 33 6.49 -4.27 30.94
CA SER A 33 5.31 -3.93 30.14
C SER A 33 4.21 -3.28 30.98
N PHE A 34 3.94 -3.78 32.18
CA PHE A 34 2.91 -3.22 33.08
C PHE A 34 3.29 -1.81 33.59
N LEU A 35 4.56 -1.59 33.92
CA LEU A 35 5.06 -0.26 34.30
C LEU A 35 5.02 0.72 33.12
N LYS A 36 5.32 0.27 31.90
CA LYS A 36 5.15 1.06 30.66
C LYS A 36 3.69 1.45 30.43
N ASP A 37 2.74 0.53 30.63
CA ASP A 37 1.30 0.83 30.51
C ASP A 37 0.85 1.87 31.54
N MET A 38 1.28 1.75 32.81
CA MET A 38 0.95 2.73 33.84
C MET A 38 1.58 4.11 33.56
N ALA A 39 2.82 4.16 33.08
CA ALA A 39 3.50 5.39 32.72
C ALA A 39 2.83 6.07 31.51
N MET A 40 2.50 5.30 30.46
CA MET A 40 1.80 5.79 29.28
C MET A 40 0.41 6.33 29.65
N ASN A 41 -0.34 5.62 30.50
CA ASN A 41 -1.65 6.08 30.97
C ASN A 41 -1.55 7.46 31.66
N ARG A 42 -0.54 7.68 32.51
CA ARG A 42 -0.32 8.97 33.18
C ARG A 42 0.05 10.06 32.19
N GLU A 43 0.91 9.74 31.22
CA GLU A 43 1.37 10.69 30.22
C GLU A 43 0.24 11.15 29.30
N VAL A 44 -0.61 10.24 28.83
CA VAL A 44 -1.76 10.60 27.99
C VAL A 44 -2.76 11.48 28.76
N VAL A 45 -3.01 11.19 30.04
CA VAL A 45 -3.85 12.05 30.89
C VAL A 45 -3.22 13.43 31.07
N ARG A 46 -1.91 13.51 31.27
CA ARG A 46 -1.17 14.78 31.38
C ARG A 46 -1.28 15.58 30.09
N MET A 47 -1.07 14.95 28.93
CA MET A 47 -1.20 15.56 27.61
C MET A 47 -2.62 16.11 27.38
N ALA A 48 -3.65 15.33 27.70
CA ALA A 48 -5.03 15.77 27.54
C ALA A 48 -5.35 17.03 28.37
N LYS A 49 -4.84 17.10 29.61
CA LYS A 49 -5.00 18.27 30.48
C LYS A 49 -4.25 19.49 29.95
N LEU A 50 -2.97 19.33 29.60
CA LEU A 50 -2.11 20.41 29.10
C LEU A 50 -2.67 21.02 27.80
N GLU A 51 -3.17 20.18 26.90
CA GLU A 51 -3.69 20.61 25.61
C GLU A 51 -5.19 20.98 25.64
N LYS A 52 -5.83 20.89 26.82
CA LYS A 52 -7.27 21.14 27.01
C LYS A 52 -8.15 20.33 26.04
N ARG A 53 -7.84 19.03 25.92
CA ARG A 53 -8.54 18.08 25.05
C ARG A 53 -9.47 17.18 25.86
N LYS A 54 -10.60 16.82 25.26
CA LYS A 54 -11.45 15.73 25.79
C LYS A 54 -10.70 14.40 25.69
N MET A 55 -10.87 13.51 26.64
CA MET A 55 -10.22 12.19 26.62
C MET A 55 -11.24 11.06 26.54
N CYS A 56 -10.97 10.07 25.68
CA CYS A 56 -11.66 8.79 25.65
C CYS A 56 -10.64 7.66 25.77
N ILE A 57 -10.73 6.87 26.84
CA ILE A 57 -10.00 5.61 26.97
C ILE A 57 -10.94 4.50 26.53
N ILE A 58 -10.56 3.78 25.48
CA ILE A 58 -11.36 2.68 24.94
C ILE A 58 -10.74 1.39 25.42
N ARG A 59 -11.41 0.71 26.35
CA ARG A 59 -10.97 -0.61 26.83
C ARG A 59 -11.60 -1.73 26.01
N ALA A 60 -10.80 -2.73 25.68
CA ALA A 60 -11.25 -3.95 25.01
C ALA A 60 -12.24 -4.71 25.89
N ASN A 61 -13.10 -5.50 25.26
CA ASN A 61 -13.95 -6.43 25.96
C ASN A 61 -13.09 -7.49 26.67
N LYS A 62 -13.24 -7.61 28.00
CA LYS A 62 -12.54 -8.62 28.81
C LYS A 62 -12.97 -10.07 28.51
N LYS A 63 -14.08 -10.26 27.80
CA LYS A 63 -14.51 -11.58 27.30
C LYS A 63 -13.89 -11.77 25.93
N GLU A 64 -13.14 -12.84 25.74
CA GLU A 64 -12.66 -13.23 24.41
C GLU A 64 -13.85 -13.35 23.46
N LEU A 65 -13.66 -12.94 22.20
CA LEU A 65 -14.65 -13.06 21.12
C LEU A 65 -15.85 -12.09 21.17
N LYS A 66 -15.75 -10.96 21.87
CA LYS A 66 -16.77 -9.90 21.78
C LYS A 66 -16.27 -8.71 20.97
N ASP A 67 -17.12 -8.26 20.05
CA ASP A 67 -16.85 -7.14 19.15
C ASP A 67 -16.58 -5.81 19.89
N ASP A 68 -15.45 -5.20 19.58
CA ASP A 68 -14.98 -3.92 20.10
C ASP A 68 -15.25 -2.76 19.13
N ALA A 69 -15.54 -3.03 17.84
CA ALA A 69 -15.80 -2.00 16.83
C ALA A 69 -16.90 -1.00 17.24
N PRO A 70 -18.05 -1.40 17.83
CA PRO A 70 -19.08 -0.46 18.27
C PRO A 70 -18.60 0.54 19.32
N ARG A 71 -17.64 0.16 20.18
CA ARG A 71 -17.09 1.06 21.21
C ARG A 71 -16.12 2.06 20.60
N ILE A 72 -15.30 1.61 19.66
CA ILE A 72 -14.42 2.47 18.87
C ILE A 72 -15.25 3.52 18.12
N MET A 73 -16.27 3.08 17.39
CA MET A 73 -17.19 3.96 16.69
C MET A 73 -17.92 4.91 17.64
N LYS A 74 -18.43 4.44 18.78
CA LYS A 74 -19.13 5.31 19.75
C LYS A 74 -18.23 6.45 20.25
N ALA A 75 -16.95 6.18 20.49
CA ALA A 75 -16.01 7.20 20.93
C ALA A 75 -15.68 8.20 19.81
N LEU A 76 -15.34 7.69 18.63
CA LEU A 76 -14.86 8.49 17.49
C LEU A 76 -15.98 9.25 16.76
N ASN A 77 -17.21 8.74 16.76
CA ASN A 77 -18.38 9.42 16.19
C ASN A 77 -19.10 10.33 17.20
N GLY A 78 -18.82 10.15 18.51
CA GLY A 78 -19.48 10.85 19.60
C GLY A 78 -18.55 11.81 20.33
N LYS A 79 -18.36 11.55 21.63
CA LYS A 79 -17.69 12.46 22.58
C LYS A 79 -16.30 12.94 22.12
N CYS A 80 -15.54 12.05 21.48
CA CYS A 80 -14.16 12.30 21.07
C CYS A 80 -13.99 12.53 19.57
N ARG A 81 -15.04 12.93 18.85
CA ARG A 81 -14.94 13.30 17.44
C ARG A 81 -14.18 14.61 17.19
N THR A 82 -14.11 15.49 18.19
CA THR A 82 -13.51 16.83 18.02
C THR A 82 -12.66 17.23 19.22
N LYS A 83 -11.49 17.83 18.98
CA LYS A 83 -10.56 18.37 19.99
C LYS A 83 -10.35 17.39 21.14
N SER A 84 -9.85 16.21 20.80
CA SER A 84 -9.80 15.07 21.72
C SER A 84 -8.49 14.30 21.65
N ILE A 85 -8.28 13.48 22.67
CA ILE A 85 -7.34 12.37 22.69
C ILE A 85 -8.14 11.07 22.89
N VAL A 86 -7.94 10.11 21.99
CA VAL A 86 -8.49 8.77 22.04
C VAL A 86 -7.35 7.80 22.29
N TYR A 87 -7.51 6.92 23.26
CA TYR A 87 -6.46 6.03 23.70
C TYR A 87 -6.95 4.58 23.79
N LEU A 88 -6.26 3.70 23.07
CA LEU A 88 -6.51 2.25 23.01
C LEU A 88 -5.34 1.50 23.69
N PRO A 89 -5.38 1.34 25.02
CA PRO A 89 -4.29 0.73 25.79
C PRO A 89 -4.20 -0.79 25.74
N ASP A 90 -5.30 -1.49 25.48
CA ASP A 90 -5.34 -2.94 25.72
C ASP A 90 -4.69 -3.72 24.58
N CYS A 91 -4.14 -4.91 24.87
CA CYS A 91 -3.31 -5.65 23.90
C CYS A 91 -4.06 -6.01 22.60
N VAL A 92 -5.33 -6.42 22.69
CA VAL A 92 -6.12 -6.89 21.55
C VAL A 92 -7.56 -6.36 21.63
N TYR A 93 -8.07 -5.88 20.51
CA TYR A 93 -9.47 -5.52 20.29
C TYR A 93 -10.01 -6.38 19.16
N ASN A 94 -11.09 -7.12 19.41
CA ASN A 94 -11.69 -7.98 18.39
C ASN A 94 -12.64 -7.15 17.51
N ILE A 95 -12.38 -7.10 16.21
CA ILE A 95 -13.17 -6.37 15.23
C ILE A 95 -14.03 -7.38 14.48
N MET A 96 -15.34 -7.33 14.73
CA MET A 96 -16.32 -8.26 14.15
C MET A 96 -17.46 -7.52 13.44
N SER A 97 -17.36 -6.19 13.32
CA SER A 97 -18.25 -5.38 12.50
C SER A 97 -17.50 -4.31 11.74
N ASN A 98 -18.06 -3.91 10.59
CA ASN A 98 -17.51 -2.83 9.78
C ASN A 98 -17.59 -1.50 10.55
N MET A 99 -16.66 -0.59 10.26
CA MET A 99 -16.56 0.69 10.95
C MET A 99 -16.70 1.87 10.00
N THR A 100 -17.38 2.91 10.46
CA THR A 100 -17.38 4.21 9.80
C THR A 100 -17.10 5.28 10.85
N THR A 101 -15.94 5.92 10.74
CA THR A 101 -15.48 6.97 11.65
C THR A 101 -15.02 8.17 10.83
N MET A 102 -15.99 9.03 10.52
CA MET A 102 -15.82 10.16 9.60
C MET A 102 -15.98 11.48 10.35
N TYR A 103 -15.51 12.57 9.74
CA TYR A 103 -15.63 13.94 10.25
C TYR A 103 -14.94 14.15 11.59
N LEU A 104 -13.84 13.42 11.83
CA LEU A 104 -12.93 13.73 12.94
C LEU A 104 -12.35 15.14 12.73
N ASN A 105 -12.16 15.89 13.81
CA ASN A 105 -11.63 17.25 13.73
C ASN A 105 -10.69 17.52 14.90
N ASP A 106 -9.39 17.66 14.64
CA ASP A 106 -8.38 17.88 15.68
C ASP A 106 -8.40 16.75 16.74
N VAL A 107 -8.19 15.53 16.28
CA VAL A 107 -8.23 14.32 17.13
C VAL A 107 -6.86 13.66 17.15
N LYS A 108 -6.36 13.38 18.37
CA LYS A 108 -5.16 12.56 18.57
C LYS A 108 -5.58 11.15 18.96
N ILE A 109 -5.16 10.14 18.21
CA ILE A 109 -5.40 8.72 18.50
C ILE A 109 -4.07 8.08 18.89
N ILE A 110 -4.04 7.47 20.05
CA ILE A 110 -2.90 6.71 20.56
C ILE A 110 -3.35 5.25 20.63
N GLN A 111 -2.76 4.42 19.78
CA GLN A 111 -3.11 3.00 19.70
C GLN A 111 -1.92 2.15 20.13
N MET A 112 -2.02 1.52 21.29
CA MET A 112 -1.02 0.53 21.73
C MET A 112 -1.42 -0.88 21.30
N GLY A 113 -2.73 -1.14 21.20
CA GLY A 113 -3.29 -2.45 20.91
C GLY A 113 -3.30 -2.89 19.45
N ARG A 114 -3.52 -4.19 19.26
CA ARG A 114 -3.84 -4.82 17.98
C ARG A 114 -5.35 -4.85 17.77
N LEU A 115 -5.83 -4.18 16.74
CA LEU A 115 -7.16 -4.39 16.20
C LEU A 115 -7.10 -5.67 15.34
N LEU A 116 -7.87 -6.69 15.68
CA LEU A 116 -7.84 -8.00 15.02
C LEU A 116 -9.19 -8.31 14.37
N TRP A 117 -9.22 -8.44 13.05
CA TRP A 117 -10.43 -8.72 12.30
C TRP A 117 -10.79 -10.20 12.44
N SER A 118 -12.09 -10.50 12.58
CA SER A 118 -12.56 -11.89 12.56
C SER A 118 -12.23 -12.57 11.22
N PRO A 119 -12.03 -13.89 11.20
CA PRO A 119 -11.76 -14.65 9.98
C PRO A 119 -13.01 -14.93 9.14
N ASP A 120 -14.16 -14.32 9.44
CA ASP A 120 -15.45 -14.64 8.81
C ASP A 120 -15.57 -13.98 7.44
N ILE A 121 -15.15 -14.73 6.41
CA ILE A 121 -15.14 -14.28 5.00
C ILE A 121 -16.56 -13.91 4.54
N ASP A 122 -17.56 -14.74 4.83
CA ASP A 122 -18.92 -14.53 4.35
C ASP A 122 -19.55 -13.30 4.99
N TYR A 123 -19.35 -13.11 6.30
CA TYR A 123 -19.76 -11.89 6.98
C TYR A 123 -19.12 -10.65 6.34
N TRP A 124 -17.79 -10.63 6.20
CA TRP A 124 -17.10 -9.45 5.67
C TRP A 124 -17.50 -9.13 4.23
N ARG A 125 -17.72 -10.14 3.38
CA ARG A 125 -18.25 -9.95 2.03
C ARG A 125 -19.67 -9.37 2.04
N SER A 126 -20.48 -9.67 3.05
CA SER A 126 -21.84 -9.14 3.19
C SER A 126 -21.92 -7.70 3.70
N VAL A 127 -20.91 -7.24 4.46
CA VAL A 127 -20.92 -5.89 5.10
C VAL A 127 -19.87 -4.92 4.56
N ALA A 128 -18.96 -5.37 3.70
CA ALA A 128 -17.92 -4.51 3.14
C ALA A 128 -18.55 -3.35 2.33
N MET A 129 -17.95 -2.18 2.45
CA MET A 129 -18.48 -0.94 1.90
C MET A 129 -17.71 -0.49 0.66
N PRO A 130 -18.35 0.12 -0.35
CA PRO A 130 -17.71 0.43 -1.63
C PRO A 130 -16.76 1.63 -1.58
N ILE A 131 -15.50 1.43 -1.93
CA ILE A 131 -14.48 2.50 -2.01
C ILE A 131 -14.89 3.60 -3.00
N GLY A 132 -15.67 3.26 -4.03
CA GLY A 132 -16.04 4.18 -5.11
C GLY A 132 -15.01 4.23 -6.24
N PHE A 133 -14.16 3.21 -6.33
CA PHE A 133 -13.24 2.95 -7.43
C PHE A 133 -13.30 1.45 -7.76
N GLN A 134 -13.58 1.14 -9.03
CA GLN A 134 -13.93 -0.21 -9.49
C GLN A 134 -15.03 -0.82 -8.59
N ASN A 135 -14.91 -2.10 -8.25
CA ASN A 135 -15.75 -2.77 -7.25
C ASN A 135 -14.99 -3.01 -5.92
N GLN A 136 -13.92 -2.23 -5.66
CA GLN A 136 -13.12 -2.40 -4.46
C GLN A 136 -13.94 -2.03 -3.23
N THR A 137 -13.76 -2.80 -2.16
CA THR A 137 -14.49 -2.60 -0.90
C THR A 137 -13.53 -2.38 0.26
N THR A 138 -14.06 -1.91 1.38
CA THR A 138 -13.33 -1.74 2.63
C THR A 138 -14.24 -2.09 3.80
N VAL A 139 -13.63 -2.46 4.93
CA VAL A 139 -14.34 -2.70 6.19
C VAL A 139 -14.26 -1.52 7.15
N TRP A 140 -13.48 -0.49 6.83
CA TRP A 140 -13.39 0.70 7.66
C TRP A 140 -13.23 1.99 6.84
N TYR A 141 -14.25 2.86 6.85
CA TYR A 141 -14.06 4.26 6.47
C TYR A 141 -13.52 5.08 7.63
N PHE A 142 -12.38 5.72 7.42
CA PHE A 142 -11.76 6.59 8.39
C PHE A 142 -11.45 7.95 7.76
N GLY A 143 -11.95 9.05 8.34
CA GLY A 143 -11.85 10.37 7.72
C GLY A 143 -12.04 11.55 8.66
N GLY A 144 -11.50 12.71 8.26
CA GLY A 144 -11.51 13.92 9.09
C GLY A 144 -10.44 14.93 8.69
N ASP A 145 -10.18 15.87 9.59
CA ASP A 145 -9.22 16.95 9.42
C ASP A 145 -8.38 17.11 10.69
N ARG A 146 -7.07 17.35 10.55
CA ARG A 146 -6.11 17.46 11.65
C ARG A 146 -6.13 16.26 12.60
N VAL A 147 -6.11 15.06 12.04
CA VAL A 147 -6.00 13.83 12.83
C VAL A 147 -4.52 13.46 12.98
N ILE A 148 -4.11 13.13 14.20
CA ILE A 148 -2.81 12.50 14.47
C ILE A 148 -3.09 11.11 15.01
N TRP A 149 -2.67 10.06 14.31
CA TRP A 149 -2.79 8.68 14.77
C TRP A 149 -1.39 8.08 14.96
N ASP A 150 -1.06 7.76 16.21
CA ASP A 150 0.25 7.23 16.59
C ASP A 150 0.13 5.84 17.21
N GLY A 151 0.87 4.89 16.64
CA GLY A 151 0.95 3.52 17.13
C GLY A 151 2.08 3.28 18.13
N TYR A 152 3.00 4.23 18.31
CA TYR A 152 4.21 4.08 19.13
C TYR A 152 5.01 2.79 18.84
N GLY A 153 4.93 2.27 17.61
CA GLY A 153 5.61 1.05 17.17
C GLY A 153 4.87 -0.25 17.53
N HIS A 154 3.74 -0.16 18.23
CA HIS A 154 2.96 -1.29 18.73
C HIS A 154 1.58 -1.38 18.08
N GLY A 155 0.93 -0.23 17.86
CA GLY A 155 -0.40 -0.13 17.26
C GLY A 155 -0.49 -0.91 15.95
N THR A 156 -1.36 -1.92 15.94
CA THR A 156 -1.46 -2.87 14.83
C THR A 156 -2.89 -2.96 14.29
N LEU A 157 -3.05 -2.91 12.97
CA LEU A 157 -4.26 -3.35 12.28
C LEU A 157 -3.98 -4.69 11.62
N ASP A 158 -4.72 -5.73 12.03
CA ASP A 158 -4.50 -7.09 11.57
C ASP A 158 -5.72 -7.62 10.82
N GLY A 159 -5.58 -7.75 9.50
CA GLY A 159 -6.68 -8.17 8.64
C GLY A 159 -7.02 -9.67 8.73
N ASN A 160 -6.23 -10.46 9.46
CA ASN A 160 -6.39 -11.91 9.55
C ASN A 160 -6.38 -12.59 8.16
N GLY A 161 -5.47 -12.13 7.31
CA GLY A 161 -5.43 -12.38 5.86
C GLY A 161 -5.21 -13.83 5.42
N GLN A 162 -4.66 -14.72 6.26
CA GLN A 162 -4.37 -16.09 5.82
C GLN A 162 -5.60 -16.83 5.28
N VAL A 163 -6.75 -16.69 5.95
CA VAL A 163 -8.01 -17.30 5.47
C VAL A 163 -8.42 -16.77 4.09
N TRP A 164 -8.08 -15.51 3.79
CA TRP A 164 -8.36 -14.88 2.50
C TRP A 164 -7.41 -15.36 1.41
N TYR A 165 -6.14 -15.62 1.74
CA TYR A 165 -5.16 -16.16 0.79
C TYR A 165 -5.54 -17.59 0.39
N ASP A 166 -5.94 -18.40 1.39
CA ASP A 166 -6.37 -19.78 1.17
C ASP A 166 -7.69 -19.85 0.40
N TRP A 167 -8.60 -18.91 0.65
CA TRP A 167 -9.85 -18.78 -0.09
C TRP A 167 -9.62 -18.30 -1.53
N ALA A 168 -8.72 -17.34 -1.73
CA ALA A 168 -8.43 -16.76 -3.04
C ALA A 168 -7.59 -17.67 -3.94
N ARG A 169 -6.80 -18.59 -3.37
CA ARG A 169 -6.01 -19.59 -4.11
C ARG A 169 -5.11 -18.99 -5.20
N SER A 170 -4.46 -17.87 -4.88
CA SER A 170 -3.65 -17.09 -5.84
C SER A 170 -4.43 -16.50 -7.04
N GLU A 171 -5.76 -16.44 -6.97
CA GLU A 171 -6.55 -15.71 -7.95
C GLU A 171 -6.57 -14.21 -7.61
N GLY A 172 -6.17 -13.41 -8.59
CA GLY A 172 -6.16 -11.95 -8.48
C GLY A 172 -7.54 -11.32 -8.68
N ASN A 173 -7.72 -10.10 -8.17
CA ASN A 173 -8.91 -9.26 -8.37
C ASN A 173 -10.26 -9.92 -8.05
N LEU A 174 -10.25 -10.93 -7.15
CA LEU A 174 -11.47 -11.55 -6.67
C LEU A 174 -12.36 -10.54 -5.92
N PRO A 175 -13.61 -10.31 -6.38
CA PRO A 175 -14.53 -9.39 -5.74
C PRO A 175 -14.85 -9.76 -4.30
N GLY A 176 -14.95 -8.74 -3.44
CA GLY A 176 -15.42 -8.89 -2.07
C GLY A 176 -14.34 -9.14 -1.03
N ARG A 177 -13.05 -9.21 -1.41
CA ARG A 177 -11.96 -9.07 -0.43
C ARG A 177 -11.84 -7.59 -0.04
N PRO A 178 -12.07 -7.22 1.23
CA PRO A 178 -12.06 -5.81 1.60
C PRO A 178 -10.64 -5.30 1.86
N CYS A 179 -10.42 -4.01 1.61
CA CYS A 179 -9.26 -3.30 2.12
C CYS A 179 -9.37 -3.12 3.63
N ASN A 180 -8.26 -3.25 4.35
CA ASN A 180 -8.23 -3.14 5.82
C ASN A 180 -8.77 -1.78 6.28
N ILE A 181 -8.37 -0.70 5.59
CA ILE A 181 -8.86 0.65 5.87
C ILE A 181 -8.91 1.52 4.61
N ASN A 182 -9.92 2.37 4.52
CA ASN A 182 -9.99 3.46 3.56
C ASN A 182 -9.90 4.80 4.31
N LEU A 183 -8.75 5.46 4.16
CA LEU A 183 -8.48 6.82 4.60
C LEU A 183 -9.19 7.79 3.65
N ARG A 184 -10.47 8.00 3.93
CA ARG A 184 -11.44 8.65 3.06
C ARG A 184 -11.67 10.08 3.50
N ARG A 185 -11.52 11.04 2.59
CA ARG A 185 -11.71 12.47 2.90
C ARG A 185 -10.94 12.88 4.16
N LEU A 186 -9.72 12.35 4.28
CA LEU A 186 -8.80 12.68 5.36
C LEU A 186 -7.91 13.82 4.91
N SER A 187 -7.72 14.81 5.78
CA SER A 187 -6.98 16.02 5.44
C SER A 187 -6.09 16.51 6.55
N ASN A 188 -4.97 17.13 6.19
CA ASN A 188 -4.00 17.76 7.11
C ASN A 188 -3.64 16.85 8.30
N SER A 189 -3.39 15.57 8.02
CA SER A 189 -3.34 14.52 9.04
C SER A 189 -2.04 13.74 8.99
N VAL A 190 -1.66 13.17 10.13
CA VAL A 190 -0.45 12.36 10.28
C VAL A 190 -0.82 11.00 10.85
N ILE A 191 -0.37 9.93 10.19
CA ILE A 191 -0.45 8.55 10.70
C ILE A 191 0.99 8.05 10.86
N ARG A 192 1.36 7.56 12.04
CA ARG A 192 2.75 7.18 12.28
C ARG A 192 2.96 6.03 13.24
N ASN A 193 4.11 5.37 13.10
CA ASN A 193 4.55 4.26 13.94
C ASN A 193 3.52 3.12 14.03
N MET A 194 2.82 2.87 12.92
CA MET A 194 1.73 1.89 12.82
C MET A 194 2.19 0.62 12.11
N ARG A 195 1.57 -0.49 12.47
CA ARG A 195 1.76 -1.79 11.83
C ARG A 195 0.46 -2.21 11.15
N PHE A 196 0.54 -2.67 9.92
CA PHE A 196 -0.54 -3.27 9.16
C PHE A 196 -0.10 -4.66 8.75
N VAL A 197 -0.81 -5.69 9.18
CA VAL A 197 -0.38 -7.06 8.95
C VAL A 197 -1.52 -7.90 8.42
N GLN A 198 -1.16 -8.89 7.59
CA GLN A 198 -2.07 -9.91 7.10
C GLN A 198 -3.33 -9.29 6.48
N SER A 199 -3.16 -8.40 5.51
CA SER A 199 -4.29 -7.74 4.85
C SER A 199 -5.13 -8.73 4.03
N GLN A 200 -6.44 -8.56 3.99
CA GLN A 200 -7.36 -9.40 3.21
C GLN A 200 -7.22 -9.14 1.69
N MET A 201 -6.94 -7.88 1.33
CA MET A 201 -6.67 -7.38 -0.02
C MET A 201 -5.70 -6.18 0.08
N TRP A 202 -5.93 -5.07 -0.63
CA TRP A 202 -5.14 -3.84 -0.48
C TRP A 202 -5.14 -3.42 0.98
N THR A 203 -3.96 -3.15 1.52
CA THR A 203 -3.80 -2.82 2.93
C THR A 203 -4.47 -1.49 3.26
N MET A 204 -4.23 -0.47 2.43
CA MET A 204 -4.77 0.87 2.60
C MET A 204 -5.26 1.43 1.26
N ALA A 205 -6.41 2.09 1.29
CA ALA A 205 -6.83 3.00 0.23
C ALA A 205 -6.88 4.43 0.78
N ILE A 206 -6.33 5.40 0.06
CA ILE A 206 -6.44 6.83 0.36
C ILE A 206 -7.32 7.45 -0.70
N THR A 207 -8.52 7.89 -0.31
CA THR A 207 -9.52 8.35 -1.28
C THR A 207 -10.06 9.75 -0.99
N ASN A 208 -10.02 10.63 -1.99
CA ASN A 208 -10.53 12.00 -1.89
C ASN A 208 -9.86 12.79 -0.75
N SER A 209 -8.57 12.58 -0.57
CA SER A 209 -7.83 13.02 0.62
C SER A 209 -6.69 13.96 0.24
N ARG A 210 -6.27 14.83 1.18
CA ARG A 210 -5.24 15.84 0.90
C ARG A 210 -4.35 16.18 2.07
N GLY A 211 -3.04 16.27 1.86
CA GLY A 211 -2.10 16.69 2.90
C GLY A 211 -2.02 15.65 4.02
N ILE A 212 -1.71 14.41 3.65
CA ILE A 212 -1.53 13.32 4.59
C ILE A 212 -0.06 12.93 4.62
N GLU A 213 0.50 12.83 5.82
CA GLU A 213 1.80 12.21 6.05
C GLU A 213 1.62 10.86 6.73
N LEU A 214 2.18 9.81 6.13
CA LEU A 214 2.27 8.49 6.72
C LEU A 214 3.75 8.13 6.91
N THR A 215 4.15 8.02 8.17
CA THR A 215 5.58 7.96 8.54
C THR A 215 5.86 6.80 9.50
N ASP A 216 6.94 6.05 9.28
CA ASP A 216 7.29 4.87 10.10
C ASP A 216 6.16 3.80 10.08
N ILE A 217 5.79 3.37 8.88
CA ILE A 217 4.71 2.39 8.68
C ILE A 217 5.31 1.04 8.30
N TYR A 218 4.87 0.00 9.01
CA TYR A 218 5.23 -1.38 8.73
C TYR A 218 4.04 -2.11 8.09
N VAL A 219 4.22 -2.65 6.89
CA VAL A 219 3.23 -3.48 6.19
C VAL A 219 3.81 -4.88 5.98
N ASN A 220 3.10 -5.92 6.40
CA ASN A 220 3.52 -7.30 6.16
C ASN A 220 2.33 -8.25 5.90
N SER A 221 2.28 -8.81 4.69
CA SER A 221 1.37 -9.88 4.29
C SER A 221 2.17 -11.06 3.75
N THR A 222 2.35 -12.08 4.60
CA THR A 222 3.02 -13.35 4.26
C THR A 222 2.08 -14.51 4.42
N SER A 223 1.99 -15.36 3.40
CA SER A 223 1.27 -16.61 3.49
C SER A 223 2.14 -17.70 4.13
N ASN A 224 1.53 -18.54 4.97
CA ASN A 224 2.14 -19.76 5.49
C ASN A 224 1.65 -21.03 4.75
N SER A 225 0.91 -20.86 3.65
CA SER A 225 0.42 -21.92 2.78
C SER A 225 1.03 -21.80 1.37
N GLN A 226 0.64 -22.72 0.48
CA GLN A 226 1.05 -22.69 -0.92
C GLN A 226 0.44 -21.53 -1.73
N TRP A 227 -0.54 -20.83 -1.17
CA TRP A 227 -1.25 -19.75 -1.84
C TRP A 227 -0.53 -18.42 -1.64
N SER A 228 -0.51 -17.59 -2.67
CA SER A 228 0.16 -16.29 -2.65
C SER A 228 -0.68 -15.21 -1.94
N THR A 229 -0.04 -14.08 -1.63
CA THR A 229 -0.69 -12.89 -1.06
C THR A 229 -1.05 -11.86 -2.15
N LEU A 230 -1.49 -12.31 -3.33
CA LEU A 230 -1.81 -11.43 -4.45
C LEU A 230 -2.87 -10.37 -4.08
N ASN A 231 -2.67 -9.17 -4.64
CA ASN A 231 -3.42 -7.94 -4.34
C ASN A 231 -3.40 -7.52 -2.87
N THR A 232 -2.27 -7.73 -2.17
CA THR A 232 -2.03 -7.17 -0.84
C THR A 232 -1.25 -5.87 -0.90
N ASP A 233 -1.64 -4.97 -1.80
CA ASP A 233 -1.00 -3.68 -2.06
C ASP A 233 -0.74 -2.93 -0.75
N GLY A 234 0.39 -2.24 -0.64
CA GLY A 234 0.73 -1.49 0.57
C GLY A 234 -0.20 -0.29 0.74
N CYS A 235 -0.28 0.58 -0.27
CA CYS A 235 -1.27 1.65 -0.28
C CYS A 235 -1.62 2.13 -1.69
N ASP A 236 -2.92 2.35 -1.90
CA ASP A 236 -3.47 2.83 -3.16
C ASP A 236 -4.04 4.26 -3.02
N THR A 237 -3.55 5.22 -3.80
CA THR A 237 -4.08 6.59 -3.82
C THR A 237 -5.08 6.78 -4.95
N ILE A 238 -6.23 7.37 -4.64
CA ILE A 238 -7.32 7.64 -5.60
C ILE A 238 -7.87 9.05 -5.33
N ASN A 239 -7.96 9.89 -6.35
CA ASN A 239 -8.47 11.28 -6.24
C ASN A 239 -7.81 12.04 -5.07
N SER A 240 -6.50 11.91 -4.89
CA SER A 240 -5.82 12.39 -3.69
C SER A 240 -4.55 13.16 -4.03
N ASP A 241 -4.22 14.11 -3.17
CA ASP A 241 -3.23 15.14 -3.46
C ASP A 241 -2.33 15.41 -2.23
N HIS A 242 -1.04 15.64 -2.42
CA HIS A 242 -0.09 15.89 -1.30
C HIS A 242 -0.07 14.75 -0.27
N ILE A 243 0.35 13.56 -0.70
CA ILE A 243 0.49 12.39 0.18
C ILE A 243 1.97 12.05 0.32
N ILE A 244 2.43 11.91 1.56
CA ILE A 244 3.82 11.59 1.87
C ILE A 244 3.88 10.21 2.53
N PHE A 245 4.66 9.31 1.94
CA PHE A 245 5.03 8.02 2.47
C PHE A 245 6.51 8.08 2.86
N ARG A 246 6.84 7.98 4.15
CA ARG A 246 8.22 8.13 4.64
C ARG A 246 8.61 7.03 5.61
N ARG A 247 9.77 6.40 5.41
CA ARG A 247 10.28 5.32 6.28
C ARG A 247 9.31 4.16 6.38
N TRP A 248 8.83 3.69 5.23
CA TRP A 248 7.99 2.50 5.17
C TRP A 248 8.84 1.25 5.04
N PHE A 249 8.38 0.17 5.66
CA PHE A 249 8.75 -1.18 5.28
C PHE A 249 7.51 -1.90 4.75
N VAL A 250 7.57 -2.43 3.53
CA VAL A 250 6.46 -3.20 2.94
C VAL A 250 6.98 -4.56 2.51
N GLN A 251 6.37 -5.62 3.04
CA GLN A 251 6.51 -6.98 2.51
C GLN A 251 5.14 -7.52 2.13
N ASN A 252 4.89 -7.75 0.84
CA ASN A 252 3.57 -8.15 0.36
C ASN A 252 3.65 -8.97 -0.95
N GLY A 253 2.48 -9.25 -1.54
CA GLY A 253 2.35 -10.00 -2.79
C GLY A 253 2.08 -9.15 -4.03
N ASP A 254 1.97 -7.82 -3.90
CA ASP A 254 1.57 -6.92 -5.00
C ASP A 254 2.25 -5.54 -4.90
N ASP A 255 1.61 -4.46 -5.34
CA ASP A 255 2.17 -3.10 -5.33
C ASP A 255 2.62 -2.64 -3.94
N ALA A 256 3.80 -2.03 -3.85
CA ALA A 256 4.22 -1.39 -2.61
C ALA A 256 3.38 -0.13 -2.36
N ILE A 257 3.31 0.73 -3.38
CA ILE A 257 2.46 1.91 -3.46
C ILE A 257 1.93 2.00 -4.89
N ALA A 258 0.62 2.16 -5.05
CA ALA A 258 -0.02 2.31 -6.34
C ALA A 258 -0.77 3.64 -6.47
N LEU A 259 -0.46 4.41 -7.50
CA LEU A 259 -1.19 5.62 -7.85
C LEU A 259 -2.29 5.25 -8.84
N LYS A 260 -3.54 5.33 -8.42
CA LYS A 260 -4.70 5.20 -9.31
C LYS A 260 -5.11 6.59 -9.81
N ARG A 261 -6.30 6.67 -10.40
CA ARG A 261 -6.80 7.90 -11.04
C ARG A 261 -6.71 9.13 -10.12
N ASN A 262 -6.34 10.25 -10.73
CA ASN A 262 -6.31 11.59 -10.15
C ASN A 262 -5.45 11.66 -8.88
N SER A 263 -4.24 11.12 -8.95
CA SER A 263 -3.24 11.20 -7.88
C SER A 263 -2.18 12.23 -8.21
N SER A 264 -1.96 13.21 -7.33
CA SER A 264 -0.96 14.28 -7.54
C SER A 264 -0.12 14.60 -6.31
N HIS A 265 1.11 15.10 -6.51
CA HIS A 265 2.03 15.49 -5.43
C HIS A 265 2.22 14.34 -4.42
N ILE A 266 2.69 13.21 -4.91
CA ILE A 266 2.87 12.00 -4.11
C ILE A 266 4.36 11.77 -3.89
N TYR A 267 4.76 11.57 -2.63
CA TYR A 267 6.15 11.50 -2.22
C TYR A 267 6.44 10.18 -1.53
N VAL A 268 7.48 9.47 -1.93
CA VAL A 268 7.91 8.21 -1.31
C VAL A 268 9.38 8.28 -0.94
N HIS A 269 9.69 8.20 0.34
CA HIS A 269 11.02 8.48 0.86
C HIS A 269 11.52 7.43 1.84
N ASP A 270 12.82 7.15 1.79
CA ASP A 270 13.55 6.43 2.85
C ASP A 270 12.95 5.05 3.18
N SER A 271 12.46 4.34 2.17
CA SER A 271 11.61 3.15 2.35
C SER A 271 12.22 1.88 1.76
N VAL A 272 11.79 0.73 2.32
CA VAL A 272 12.20 -0.60 1.89
C VAL A 272 10.98 -1.40 1.45
N PHE A 273 11.02 -1.92 0.23
CA PHE A 273 9.96 -2.73 -0.36
C PHE A 273 10.50 -4.11 -0.69
N LYS A 274 9.81 -5.16 -0.23
CA LYS A 274 10.25 -6.55 -0.33
C LYS A 274 9.14 -7.45 -0.86
N GLY A 275 9.47 -8.38 -1.76
CA GLY A 275 8.42 -9.16 -2.42
C GLY A 275 7.65 -8.28 -3.41
N GLY A 276 6.38 -8.55 -3.68
CA GLY A 276 5.51 -7.62 -4.42
C GLY A 276 5.98 -7.16 -5.81
N GLN A 277 5.33 -6.14 -6.37
CA GLN A 277 5.59 -5.67 -7.74
C GLN A 277 6.52 -4.45 -7.81
N GLY A 278 6.48 -3.55 -6.82
CA GLY A 278 7.22 -2.29 -6.82
C GLY A 278 6.30 -1.07 -6.75
N LEU A 279 6.72 0.07 -7.32
CA LEU A 279 5.89 1.28 -7.40
C LEU A 279 5.04 1.29 -8.68
N ALA A 280 3.71 1.28 -8.53
CA ALA A 280 2.80 1.31 -9.67
C ALA A 280 2.29 2.72 -9.95
N MET A 281 2.41 3.15 -11.21
CA MET A 281 1.63 4.27 -11.74
C MET A 281 0.47 3.66 -12.53
N GLY A 282 -0.59 3.33 -11.81
CA GLY A 282 -1.83 2.80 -12.33
C GLY A 282 -2.27 1.45 -11.76
N SER A 283 -3.12 0.69 -12.46
CA SER A 283 -3.60 1.02 -13.81
C SER A 283 -4.52 2.26 -13.84
N VAL A 284 -4.40 3.06 -14.90
CA VAL A 284 -5.24 4.26 -15.18
C VAL A 284 -5.79 4.23 -16.60
N GLY A 285 -6.78 5.07 -16.90
CA GLY A 285 -7.44 5.08 -18.21
C GLY A 285 -8.45 3.93 -18.39
N GLN A 286 -8.96 3.38 -17.28
CA GLN A 286 -9.87 2.24 -17.30
C GLN A 286 -11.29 2.59 -17.76
N TYR A 287 -11.73 3.82 -17.54
CA TYR A 287 -13.11 4.22 -17.76
C TYR A 287 -13.24 4.98 -19.09
N ASP A 288 -14.04 4.44 -20.00
CA ASP A 288 -14.19 4.97 -21.35
C ASP A 288 -14.59 6.45 -21.37
N GLY A 289 -13.86 7.24 -22.17
CA GLY A 289 -14.02 8.69 -22.31
C GLY A 289 -13.72 9.51 -21.04
N LYS A 290 -13.35 8.89 -19.91
CA LYS A 290 -13.00 9.61 -18.69
C LYS A 290 -11.54 10.01 -18.71
N TYR A 291 -11.27 11.23 -18.25
CA TYR A 291 -9.92 11.73 -18.07
C TYR A 291 -9.42 11.38 -16.67
N ASP A 292 -8.29 10.68 -16.61
CA ASP A 292 -7.55 10.41 -15.39
C ASP A 292 -6.18 11.10 -15.45
N TYR A 293 -5.61 11.47 -14.30
CA TYR A 293 -4.22 11.92 -14.26
C TYR A 293 -3.41 11.30 -13.14
N ILE A 294 -2.11 11.18 -13.39
CA ILE A 294 -1.06 11.03 -12.39
C ILE A 294 -0.09 12.17 -12.64
N SER A 295 0.21 12.99 -11.63
CA SER A 295 1.24 14.02 -11.79
C SER A 295 2.09 14.20 -10.55
N ASP A 296 3.33 14.63 -10.73
CA ASP A 296 4.18 15.09 -9.62
C ASP A 296 4.43 13.98 -8.59
N PHE A 297 4.97 12.85 -9.07
CA PHE A 297 5.42 11.74 -8.23
C PHE A 297 6.92 11.84 -7.99
N TYR A 298 7.33 11.83 -6.72
CA TYR A 298 8.73 11.95 -6.34
C TYR A 298 9.12 10.86 -5.35
N ALA A 299 9.96 9.93 -5.81
CA ALA A 299 10.51 8.87 -5.00
C ALA A 299 12.03 9.04 -4.82
N ARG A 300 12.53 8.90 -3.60
CA ARG A 300 13.98 8.93 -3.33
C ARG A 300 14.41 8.05 -2.17
N ASN A 301 15.65 7.59 -2.23
CA ASN A 301 16.30 6.79 -1.20
C ASN A 301 15.48 5.53 -0.88
N LEU A 302 15.33 4.66 -1.88
CA LEU A 302 14.50 3.46 -1.79
C LEU A 302 15.34 2.19 -1.96
N THR A 303 14.96 1.13 -1.24
CA THR A 303 15.53 -0.21 -1.43
C THR A 303 14.43 -1.19 -1.85
N PHE A 304 14.64 -1.88 -2.96
CA PHE A 304 13.74 -2.90 -3.49
C PHE A 304 14.40 -4.27 -3.39
N ILE A 305 13.81 -5.20 -2.65
CA ILE A 305 14.36 -6.52 -2.38
C ILE A 305 13.42 -7.58 -2.92
N ASP A 306 13.84 -8.31 -3.94
CA ASP A 306 13.01 -9.32 -4.59
C ASP A 306 11.63 -8.74 -4.96
N THR A 307 11.58 -7.55 -5.55
CA THR A 307 10.35 -7.03 -6.19
C THR A 307 10.35 -7.37 -7.67
N ALA A 308 9.21 -7.27 -8.35
CA ALA A 308 9.20 -7.46 -9.80
C ALA A 308 9.97 -6.32 -10.50
N HIS A 309 9.64 -5.08 -10.17
CA HIS A 309 10.17 -3.87 -10.78
C HIS A 309 10.65 -2.89 -9.69
N VAL A 310 11.39 -1.86 -10.09
CA VAL A 310 11.50 -0.62 -9.30
C VAL A 310 10.19 0.14 -9.41
N SER A 311 9.78 0.40 -10.65
CA SER A 311 8.51 1.05 -10.94
C SER A 311 7.96 0.62 -12.27
N TYR A 312 6.65 0.68 -12.40
CA TYR A 312 5.98 0.33 -13.62
C TYR A 312 4.72 1.16 -13.87
N LEU A 313 4.58 1.62 -15.11
CA LEU A 313 3.49 2.49 -15.55
C LEU A 313 2.51 1.64 -16.37
N LYS A 314 1.24 1.60 -15.97
CA LYS A 314 0.23 0.76 -16.60
C LYS A 314 -0.99 1.58 -16.98
N THR A 315 -1.37 1.53 -18.25
CA THR A 315 -2.67 2.06 -18.71
C THR A 315 -3.49 0.98 -19.38
N TRP A 316 -4.81 1.11 -19.27
CA TRP A 316 -5.71 0.27 -20.04
C TRP A 316 -5.60 0.55 -21.54
N ALA A 317 -5.92 -0.47 -22.34
CA ALA A 317 -6.06 -0.32 -23.78
C ALA A 317 -7.11 0.74 -24.14
N GLY A 318 -7.02 1.31 -25.35
CA GLY A 318 -7.96 2.34 -25.81
C GLY A 318 -9.33 1.82 -26.26
N VAL A 319 -9.51 0.50 -26.31
CA VAL A 319 -10.81 -0.12 -26.61
C VAL A 319 -11.38 -0.69 -25.32
N SER A 320 -12.53 -0.17 -24.90
CA SER A 320 -13.23 -0.64 -23.71
C SER A 320 -13.77 -2.05 -23.92
N ARG A 321 -13.43 -2.98 -23.01
CA ARG A 321 -13.92 -4.36 -23.01
C ARG A 321 -14.23 -4.85 -21.61
N GLY A 322 -15.44 -5.37 -21.41
CA GLY A 322 -15.92 -5.78 -20.09
C GLY A 322 -16.18 -4.57 -19.18
N TYR A 323 -16.36 -4.83 -17.88
CA TYR A 323 -16.57 -3.81 -16.87
C TYR A 323 -15.53 -3.96 -15.75
N PRO A 324 -15.09 -2.86 -15.10
CA PRO A 324 -14.19 -2.92 -13.95
C PRO A 324 -14.66 -3.90 -12.87
N PRO A 325 -13.75 -4.60 -12.18
CA PRO A 325 -12.32 -4.33 -12.06
C PRO A 325 -11.48 -4.99 -13.17
N ASN A 326 -11.99 -6.05 -13.79
CA ASN A 326 -11.24 -6.88 -14.73
C ASN A 326 -11.41 -6.45 -16.20
N GLY A 327 -12.46 -5.69 -16.50
CA GLY A 327 -12.67 -5.04 -17.79
C GLY A 327 -12.50 -3.52 -17.73
N GLY A 328 -12.56 -2.89 -18.89
CA GLY A 328 -12.39 -1.46 -19.07
C GLY A 328 -11.56 -1.15 -20.32
N GLY A 329 -11.15 0.12 -20.42
CA GLY A 329 -10.41 0.69 -21.54
C GLY A 329 -11.08 1.95 -22.08
N GLY A 330 -10.40 2.62 -23.01
CA GLY A 330 -10.90 3.85 -23.66
C GLY A 330 -10.76 5.12 -22.83
N GLY A 331 -10.20 5.04 -21.62
CA GLY A 331 -9.91 6.22 -20.83
C GLY A 331 -8.85 7.12 -21.46
N LEU A 332 -9.00 8.41 -21.20
CA LEU A 332 -8.11 9.48 -21.61
C LEU A 332 -7.28 9.92 -20.40
N GLY A 333 -6.23 10.71 -20.63
CA GLY A 333 -5.48 11.24 -19.50
C GLY A 333 -4.01 11.45 -19.75
N ARG A 334 -3.30 11.71 -18.65
CA ARG A 334 -1.84 11.81 -18.65
C ARG A 334 -1.19 11.31 -17.36
N ALA A 335 -0.03 10.70 -17.48
CA ALA A 335 0.93 10.49 -16.40
C ALA A 335 2.16 11.35 -16.71
N ASP A 336 2.51 12.26 -15.80
CA ASP A 336 3.51 13.29 -16.07
C ASP A 336 4.34 13.65 -14.84
N ASN A 337 5.59 14.03 -15.05
CA ASN A 337 6.51 14.49 -14.02
C ASN A 337 6.69 13.45 -12.88
N ILE A 338 7.22 12.29 -13.26
CA ILE A 338 7.50 11.17 -12.37
C ILE A 338 9.01 11.09 -12.22
N ASN A 339 9.53 11.27 -11.00
CA ASN A 339 10.96 11.28 -10.71
C ASN A 339 11.29 10.28 -9.62
N ILE A 340 12.15 9.31 -9.92
CA ILE A 340 12.60 8.26 -8.99
C ILE A 340 14.12 8.28 -8.93
N THR A 341 14.68 8.49 -7.74
CA THR A 341 16.11 8.73 -7.56
C THR A 341 16.68 7.93 -6.39
N ASP A 342 17.98 7.68 -6.40
CA ASP A 342 18.71 7.03 -5.29
C ASP A 342 18.08 5.68 -4.89
N VAL A 343 18.15 4.72 -5.81
CA VAL A 343 17.51 3.41 -5.66
C VAL A 343 18.55 2.31 -5.53
N LYS A 344 18.37 1.44 -4.54
CA LYS A 344 19.07 0.16 -4.41
C LYS A 344 18.12 -0.97 -4.77
N VAL A 345 18.60 -1.93 -5.55
CA VAL A 345 17.82 -3.11 -5.94
C VAL A 345 18.57 -4.39 -5.61
N GLU A 346 17.87 -5.36 -5.05
CA GLU A 346 18.43 -6.66 -4.69
C GLU A 346 17.57 -7.74 -5.32
N LYS A 347 18.10 -8.43 -6.34
CA LYS A 347 17.46 -9.58 -6.98
C LYS A 347 16.06 -9.31 -7.52
N LEU A 348 15.85 -8.22 -8.26
CA LEU A 348 14.56 -8.00 -8.93
C LEU A 348 14.19 -9.18 -9.83
N ARG A 349 12.89 -9.50 -9.89
CA ARG A 349 12.37 -10.65 -10.65
C ARG A 349 12.08 -10.33 -12.11
N GLN A 350 11.88 -9.07 -12.47
CA GLN A 350 11.58 -8.59 -13.81
C GLN A 350 12.36 -7.29 -14.13
N GLN A 351 12.05 -6.65 -15.26
CA GLN A 351 12.70 -5.44 -15.72
C GLN A 351 12.59 -4.31 -14.68
N PRO A 352 13.68 -3.67 -14.24
CA PRO A 352 13.63 -2.54 -13.31
C PRO A 352 12.60 -1.45 -13.69
N PHE A 353 12.52 -1.08 -14.97
CA PHE A 353 11.63 -0.03 -15.46
C PHE A 353 10.67 -0.60 -16.50
N PHE A 354 9.37 -0.38 -16.31
CA PHE A 354 8.36 -0.97 -17.19
C PHE A 354 7.26 0.05 -17.53
N ALA A 355 6.83 0.09 -18.78
CA ALA A 355 5.67 0.86 -19.21
C ALA A 355 4.84 0.02 -20.19
N TRP A 356 3.52 0.03 -19.98
CA TRP A 356 2.58 -0.81 -20.72
C TRP A 356 1.24 -0.11 -20.89
N GLN A 357 0.75 -0.06 -22.13
CA GLN A 357 -0.48 0.66 -22.49
C GLN A 357 -1.58 -0.21 -23.09
N CYS A 358 -1.60 -1.50 -22.76
CA CYS A 358 -2.62 -2.46 -23.20
C CYS A 358 -3.04 -3.42 -22.10
N GLU A 359 -3.29 -2.90 -20.90
CA GLU A 359 -3.84 -3.70 -19.80
C GLU A 359 -5.28 -4.14 -20.11
N ASN A 360 -5.58 -5.42 -19.86
CA ASN A 360 -6.94 -5.97 -19.90
C ASN A 360 -7.01 -7.37 -19.25
N TYR A 361 -7.84 -7.54 -18.22
CA TYR A 361 -7.95 -8.81 -17.49
C TYR A 361 -9.15 -9.67 -17.93
N SER A 362 -9.85 -9.28 -19.01
CA SER A 362 -11.01 -10.00 -19.58
C SER A 362 -10.68 -10.62 -20.96
N GLY A 363 -9.42 -11.07 -21.14
CA GLY A 363 -9.01 -11.83 -22.32
C GLY A 363 -8.47 -11.02 -23.49
N TRP A 364 -7.88 -9.84 -23.26
CA TRP A 364 -7.28 -9.00 -24.32
C TRP A 364 -5.96 -8.30 -23.93
N ALA A 365 -5.34 -8.70 -22.82
CA ALA A 365 -4.03 -8.18 -22.43
C ALA A 365 -3.03 -8.33 -23.60
N GLY A 366 -2.35 -7.23 -23.93
CA GLY A 366 -1.29 -7.26 -24.96
C GLY A 366 -1.75 -7.27 -26.41
N LYS A 367 -3.06 -7.22 -26.71
CA LYS A 367 -3.56 -7.32 -28.10
C LYS A 367 -3.68 -5.96 -28.81
N ASP A 368 -4.11 -4.90 -28.10
CA ASP A 368 -4.36 -3.58 -28.69
C ASP A 368 -3.40 -2.49 -28.17
N CYS A 369 -2.12 -2.81 -28.11
CA CYS A 369 -1.06 -1.99 -27.52
C CYS A 369 -0.86 -0.60 -28.15
N ASN A 370 -1.35 -0.38 -29.36
CA ASN A 370 -1.34 0.92 -30.03
C ASN A 370 -2.64 1.72 -29.91
N SER A 371 -3.62 1.27 -29.12
CA SER A 371 -4.95 1.89 -29.06
C SER A 371 -5.13 2.92 -27.95
N SER A 372 -4.38 2.81 -26.84
CA SER A 372 -4.56 3.69 -25.68
C SER A 372 -4.28 5.15 -26.04
N LYS A 373 -5.15 6.06 -25.59
CA LYS A 373 -5.02 7.52 -25.79
C LYS A 373 -4.46 8.22 -24.55
N PHE A 374 -4.12 7.46 -23.50
CA PHE A 374 -3.55 8.00 -22.28
C PHE A 374 -2.08 8.37 -22.52
N LYS A 375 -1.69 9.61 -22.26
CA LYS A 375 -0.32 10.08 -22.51
C LYS A 375 0.61 9.77 -21.34
N MET A 376 1.83 9.33 -21.62
CA MET A 376 2.90 9.26 -20.61
C MET A 376 4.03 10.20 -21.03
N SER A 377 4.49 11.05 -20.11
CA SER A 377 5.57 11.99 -20.37
C SER A 377 6.42 12.28 -19.15
N ASN A 378 7.66 12.73 -19.37
CA ASN A 378 8.55 13.27 -18.34
C ASN A 378 8.73 12.31 -17.15
N VAL A 379 9.23 11.11 -17.45
CA VAL A 379 9.52 10.06 -16.46
C VAL A 379 11.03 9.93 -16.32
N ARG A 380 11.54 9.99 -15.09
CA ARG A 380 12.99 9.99 -14.83
C ARG A 380 13.37 8.99 -13.77
N TRP A 381 14.38 8.18 -14.09
CA TRP A 381 15.07 7.31 -13.14
C TRP A 381 16.54 7.70 -13.04
N ARG A 382 17.04 7.96 -11.84
CA ARG A 382 18.44 8.33 -11.63
C ARG A 382 19.08 7.59 -10.47
N ASN A 383 20.37 7.25 -10.61
CA ASN A 383 21.17 6.64 -9.56
C ASN A 383 20.52 5.34 -9.03
N VAL A 384 20.37 4.36 -9.91
CA VAL A 384 19.80 3.05 -9.60
C VAL A 384 20.90 1.99 -9.66
N THR A 385 21.12 1.29 -8.57
CA THR A 385 22.23 0.33 -8.45
C THR A 385 21.79 -0.98 -7.81
N GLY A 386 22.39 -2.09 -8.23
CA GLY A 386 22.17 -3.39 -7.58
C GLY A 386 22.01 -4.55 -8.55
N THR A 387 21.22 -5.56 -8.17
CA THR A 387 21.11 -6.81 -8.92
C THR A 387 19.69 -7.18 -9.36
N VAL A 388 19.62 -7.92 -10.46
CA VAL A 388 18.41 -8.62 -10.94
C VAL A 388 18.66 -10.13 -10.95
N LYS A 389 17.59 -10.94 -10.96
CA LYS A 389 17.74 -12.40 -11.11
C LYS A 389 18.18 -12.79 -12.52
N LYS A 390 18.83 -13.96 -12.65
CA LYS A 390 19.38 -14.51 -13.91
C LYS A 390 18.43 -14.54 -15.11
N GLY A 391 17.12 -14.62 -14.88
CA GLY A 391 16.13 -14.63 -15.96
C GLY A 391 15.81 -13.25 -16.57
N VAL A 392 16.23 -12.16 -15.93
CA VAL A 392 15.90 -10.79 -16.37
C VAL A 392 16.85 -10.37 -17.50
N LYS A 393 16.27 -10.05 -18.67
CA LYS A 393 17.02 -9.76 -19.90
C LYS A 393 17.13 -8.28 -20.23
N ASP A 394 16.17 -7.47 -19.78
CA ASP A 394 16.06 -6.06 -20.14
C ASP A 394 16.10 -5.19 -18.87
N ILE A 395 16.72 -4.02 -18.95
CA ILE A 395 16.64 -3.00 -17.92
C ILE A 395 15.30 -2.26 -18.01
N GLY A 396 14.87 -1.97 -19.24
CA GLY A 396 13.63 -1.27 -19.52
C GLY A 396 12.79 -1.98 -20.57
N TRP A 397 11.49 -2.02 -20.33
CA TRP A 397 10.50 -2.45 -21.31
C TRP A 397 9.42 -1.40 -21.45
N PHE A 398 9.43 -0.66 -22.56
CA PHE A 398 8.55 0.47 -22.79
C PHE A 398 7.66 0.24 -24.01
N GLN A 399 6.50 -0.36 -23.76
CA GLN A 399 5.43 -0.46 -24.73
C GLN A 399 4.57 0.81 -24.64
N CYS A 400 4.80 1.76 -25.53
CA CYS A 400 3.98 2.98 -25.62
C CYS A 400 3.02 2.93 -26.82
N SER A 401 1.85 3.52 -26.64
CA SER A 401 0.76 3.49 -27.62
C SER A 401 0.94 4.56 -28.70
N ALA A 402 0.86 4.15 -29.97
CA ALA A 402 0.83 5.08 -31.09
C ALA A 402 -0.36 6.05 -31.05
N ALA A 403 -1.54 5.61 -30.57
CA ALA A 403 -2.72 6.48 -30.47
C ALA A 403 -2.58 7.60 -29.42
N ALA A 404 -1.66 7.48 -28.47
CA ALA A 404 -1.27 8.55 -27.54
C ALA A 404 -0.17 9.47 -28.12
N GLY A 405 0.28 9.21 -29.36
CA GLY A 405 1.46 9.83 -29.95
C GLY A 405 2.78 9.34 -29.34
N GLY A 406 2.79 8.16 -28.71
CA GLY A 406 3.96 7.60 -28.04
C GLY A 406 4.21 8.15 -26.62
N CYS A 407 5.29 7.69 -25.97
CA CYS A 407 5.75 8.27 -24.70
C CYS A 407 6.86 9.29 -24.93
N ASP A 408 6.85 10.39 -24.19
CA ASP A 408 7.80 11.49 -24.39
C ASP A 408 8.73 11.71 -23.20
N ASN A 409 10.00 12.02 -23.49
CA ASN A 409 10.96 12.49 -22.48
C ASN A 409 11.17 11.53 -21.30
N PHE A 410 11.29 10.22 -21.58
CA PHE A 410 11.76 9.28 -20.57
C PHE A 410 13.28 9.39 -20.46
N GLU A 411 13.78 9.54 -19.24
CA GLU A 411 15.19 9.73 -18.96
C GLU A 411 15.69 8.72 -17.93
N VAL A 412 16.85 8.15 -18.23
CA VAL A 412 17.55 7.23 -17.34
C VAL A 412 18.97 7.74 -17.18
N ALA A 413 19.45 7.87 -15.95
CA ALA A 413 20.81 8.32 -15.68
C ALA A 413 21.45 7.55 -14.54
N ASP A 414 22.75 7.29 -14.63
CA ASP A 414 23.55 6.71 -13.55
C ASP A 414 23.05 5.33 -13.08
N ILE A 415 22.75 4.43 -14.02
CA ILE A 415 22.28 3.06 -13.72
C ILE A 415 23.44 2.06 -13.71
N ARG A 416 23.52 1.24 -12.66
CA ARG A 416 24.47 0.13 -12.53
C ARG A 416 23.76 -1.11 -12.01
N ILE A 417 23.17 -1.85 -12.94
CA ILE A 417 22.43 -3.07 -12.64
C ILE A 417 23.15 -4.26 -13.29
N THR A 418 23.38 -5.31 -12.50
CA THR A 418 24.02 -6.55 -12.95
C THR A 418 23.15 -7.75 -12.62
N VAL A 419 23.43 -8.89 -13.23
CA VAL A 419 22.79 -10.15 -12.86
C VAL A 419 23.38 -10.68 -11.54
N ASP A 420 22.53 -11.13 -10.63
CA ASP A 420 22.92 -11.72 -9.35
C ASP A 420 23.80 -12.97 -9.57
N GLY A 421 24.98 -13.00 -8.94
CA GLY A 421 25.94 -14.10 -9.06
C GLY A 421 26.81 -14.10 -10.32
N GLU A 422 26.63 -13.16 -11.25
CA GLU A 422 27.49 -13.01 -12.43
C GLU A 422 28.58 -11.94 -12.21
N SER A 423 29.62 -11.98 -13.05
CA SER A 423 30.73 -11.03 -12.95
C SER A 423 30.19 -9.60 -13.15
N LYS A 424 30.71 -8.61 -12.42
CA LYS A 424 30.33 -7.18 -12.57
C LYS A 424 30.59 -6.62 -13.98
N ARG A 425 31.16 -7.41 -14.90
CA ARG A 425 31.47 -7.02 -16.28
C ARG A 425 30.30 -7.27 -17.24
N ASP A 426 29.35 -8.12 -16.88
CA ASP A 426 28.15 -8.40 -17.67
C ASP A 426 27.05 -7.41 -17.29
N LYS A 427 27.22 -6.16 -17.72
CA LYS A 427 26.22 -5.11 -17.52
C LYS A 427 24.98 -5.45 -18.32
N LEU A 428 23.82 -5.45 -17.67
CA LEU A 428 22.54 -5.56 -18.34
C LEU A 428 22.21 -4.17 -18.95
N ASP A 429 22.04 -4.10 -20.26
CA ASP A 429 21.89 -2.84 -21.00
C ASP A 429 20.85 -2.91 -22.13
N LYS A 430 20.00 -3.94 -22.14
CA LYS A 430 18.92 -4.08 -23.14
C LYS A 430 17.69 -3.27 -22.76
N TRP A 431 17.11 -2.63 -23.77
CA TRP A 431 15.91 -1.81 -23.65
C TRP A 431 14.96 -2.12 -24.79
N HIS A 432 13.75 -2.57 -24.46
CA HIS A 432 12.64 -2.69 -25.39
C HIS A 432 11.88 -1.36 -25.46
N CYS A 433 11.57 -0.88 -26.66
CA CYS A 433 10.90 0.38 -26.90
C CYS A 433 9.94 0.32 -28.09
N GLU A 434 8.71 0.76 -27.86
CA GLU A 434 7.74 1.05 -28.91
C GLU A 434 7.27 2.50 -28.79
N ASN A 435 7.24 3.25 -29.89
CA ASN A 435 6.72 4.62 -29.94
C ASN A 435 7.31 5.56 -28.88
N MET A 436 8.63 5.52 -28.67
CA MET A 436 9.35 6.37 -27.71
C MET A 436 9.91 7.62 -28.39
N ASN A 437 9.66 8.80 -27.82
CA ASN A 437 10.15 10.07 -28.35
C ASN A 437 11.05 10.79 -27.35
N LYS A 438 12.15 11.37 -27.85
CA LYS A 438 13.06 12.24 -27.08
C LYS A 438 13.57 11.60 -25.77
N HIS A 439 13.70 10.27 -25.75
CA HIS A 439 14.26 9.56 -24.60
C HIS A 439 15.75 9.85 -24.43
N LYS A 440 16.27 9.73 -23.21
CA LYS A 440 17.66 10.07 -22.88
C LYS A 440 18.29 9.03 -21.95
N GLY A 441 19.57 8.75 -22.19
CA GLY A 441 20.41 7.91 -21.34
C GLY A 441 20.22 6.39 -21.49
N PHE A 442 19.50 5.96 -22.53
CA PHE A 442 19.46 4.58 -22.99
C PHE A 442 19.25 4.55 -24.52
N THR A 443 19.56 3.40 -25.13
CA THR A 443 19.33 3.15 -26.56
C THR A 443 18.35 1.99 -26.69
N CYS A 444 17.30 2.21 -27.48
CA CYS A 444 16.32 1.18 -27.78
C CYS A 444 16.95 0.09 -28.67
N ASN A 445 16.92 -1.15 -28.19
CA ASN A 445 17.66 -2.27 -28.76
C ASN A 445 16.76 -3.32 -29.42
N ASP A 446 15.50 -2.97 -29.74
CA ASP A 446 14.61 -3.88 -30.45
C ASP A 446 15.05 -4.11 -31.91
N PRO A 447 14.92 -5.34 -32.43
CA PRO A 447 15.00 -5.55 -33.86
C PRO A 447 13.92 -4.72 -34.55
N ARG A 448 14.31 -3.92 -35.54
CA ARG A 448 13.38 -3.17 -36.39
C ARG A 448 12.28 -4.13 -36.86
N ARG A 449 11.01 -3.83 -36.57
CA ARG A 449 9.88 -4.56 -37.17
C ARG A 449 10.13 -4.65 -38.69
N PRO A 450 10.03 -5.83 -39.32
CA PRO A 450 10.09 -5.92 -40.77
C PRO A 450 9.09 -4.93 -41.34
N LYS A 451 9.53 -4.09 -42.28
CA LYS A 451 8.61 -3.21 -43.01
C LYS A 451 7.53 -4.11 -43.61
N GLU A 452 6.28 -3.93 -43.20
CA GLU A 452 5.15 -4.51 -43.91
C GLU A 452 5.25 -4.02 -45.37
N SER A 453 5.47 -4.96 -46.28
CA SER A 453 5.42 -4.72 -47.71
C SER A 453 4.01 -4.22 -48.04
N LYS A 454 3.95 -2.98 -48.57
CA LYS A 454 2.73 -2.33 -49.03
C LYS A 454 1.98 -3.17 -50.06
#